data_AF-A0A7V6SU57-F1
#
_entry.id   AF-A0A7V6SU57-F1
#
_cell.length_a   1.000
_cell.length_b   1.000
_cell.length_c   1.000
_cell.angle_alpha   90.00
_cell.angle_beta   90.00
_cell.angle_gamma   90.00
#
_symmetry.space_group_name_H-M   'P 1'
#
loop_
_entity.id
_entity.type
_entity.pdbx_description
1 polymer ?
#
loop_
_entity_poly.entity_id
_entity_poly.type
_entity_poly.pdbx_seq_one_letter_code
_entity_poly.pdbx_strand_id
1 'polypeptide(L)'
;MLYTIHIHPALSTLRGRITWRGWEMLSDTLVIDEAIRLEKLTADEETVILETGRKEGSKRIYSLQKAREYTLEYSASLEGKAGERDFLFMDTSSPLLPGIQTRGEQEIVLLLPQSYSALSSLKRESLSREDGLKRYRFAGEGEWHLALARYFEIPFLSGKVLLLEDTTAVIALRALEEGADLVSERMGGVGSVRTDIAAVPDTMSGSHTLGGVFVEKRAFTEMESLPLLLERFFDVPWVLQSPEEEKGFLETQMKEYLVSETLKRVLSTSQFAALGMKEKTLFSETREFLGADAFDKLLQLIIKKTGSHSLSKADLIREFDELSWKPGTGDFLRERLQAESGE
;
A
#
# COMPACT_ATOMS: atom_id res chain seq x y z
N MET A 1 5.90 -14.82 -13.49
CA MET A 1 5.08 -14.23 -14.59
C MET A 1 5.49 -12.79 -14.91
N LEU A 2 5.55 -12.43 -16.20
CA LEU A 2 5.93 -11.11 -16.71
C LEU A 2 4.80 -10.50 -17.55
N TYR A 3 4.34 -9.31 -17.16
CA TYR A 3 3.45 -8.46 -17.95
C TYR A 3 4.27 -7.35 -18.61
N THR A 4 4.11 -7.17 -19.91
CA THR A 4 4.58 -6.00 -20.65
C THR A 4 3.37 -5.26 -21.19
N ILE A 5 3.06 -4.10 -20.61
CA ILE A 5 1.86 -3.32 -20.91
C ILE A 5 2.27 -2.02 -21.59
N HIS A 6 1.74 -1.79 -22.78
CA HIS A 6 1.89 -0.57 -23.55
C HIS A 6 0.56 0.14 -23.60
N ILE A 7 0.51 1.38 -23.12
CA ILE A 7 -0.69 2.21 -23.21
C ILE A 7 -0.48 3.26 -24.28
N HIS A 8 -1.46 3.35 -25.18
CA HIS A 8 -1.55 4.39 -26.18
C HIS A 8 -2.78 5.25 -25.90
N PRO A 9 -2.70 6.25 -25.00
CA PRO A 9 -3.85 7.07 -24.62
C PRO A 9 -4.50 7.79 -25.80
N ALA A 10 -3.69 8.27 -26.76
CA ALA A 10 -4.18 8.94 -27.96
C ALA A 10 -5.00 8.03 -28.89
N LEU A 11 -4.78 6.72 -28.81
CA LEU A 11 -5.55 5.73 -29.56
C LEU A 11 -6.64 5.09 -28.70
N SER A 12 -6.74 5.47 -27.41
CA SER A 12 -7.60 4.82 -26.41
C SER A 12 -7.45 3.31 -26.42
N THR A 13 -6.23 2.80 -26.56
CA THR A 13 -5.94 1.36 -26.59
C THR A 13 -4.83 0.98 -25.63
N LEU A 14 -4.99 -0.20 -25.02
CA LEU A 14 -3.94 -0.91 -24.32
C LEU A 14 -3.49 -2.09 -25.18
N ARG A 15 -2.18 -2.32 -25.25
CA ARG A 15 -1.58 -3.54 -25.81
C ARG A 15 -0.78 -4.22 -24.73
N GLY A 16 -1.00 -5.51 -24.54
CA GLY A 16 -0.32 -6.29 -23.53
C GLY A 16 0.36 -7.51 -24.12
N ARG A 17 1.53 -7.84 -23.60
CA ARG A 17 2.16 -9.14 -23.71
C ARG A 17 2.30 -9.75 -22.32
N ILE A 18 1.86 -10.98 -22.14
CA ILE A 18 2.04 -11.72 -20.88
C ILE A 18 2.85 -12.97 -21.18
N THR A 19 3.91 -13.19 -20.42
CA THR A 19 4.72 -14.40 -20.48
C THR A 19 4.72 -15.08 -19.12
N TRP A 20 4.40 -16.36 -19.08
CA TRP A 20 4.38 -17.14 -17.85
C TRP A 20 4.83 -18.57 -18.10
N ARG A 21 5.35 -19.20 -17.04
CA ARG A 21 5.80 -20.59 -17.11
C ARG A 21 4.68 -21.53 -16.70
N GLY A 22 4.58 -22.69 -17.34
CA GLY A 22 3.49 -23.63 -17.07
C GLY A 22 3.46 -24.15 -15.63
N TRP A 23 4.61 -24.24 -14.95
CA TRP A 23 4.66 -24.62 -13.53
C TRP A 23 4.23 -23.50 -12.56
N GLU A 24 4.06 -22.27 -13.05
CA GLU A 24 3.48 -21.15 -12.30
C GLU A 24 1.96 -21.20 -12.30
N MET A 25 1.31 -21.94 -13.21
CA MET A 25 -0.14 -21.99 -13.34
C MET A 25 -0.81 -22.72 -12.17
N LEU A 26 -1.89 -22.13 -11.64
CA LEU A 26 -2.77 -22.75 -10.65
C LEU A 26 -3.98 -23.44 -11.29
N SER A 27 -4.34 -23.05 -12.51
CA SER A 27 -5.40 -23.66 -13.31
C SER A 27 -4.96 -23.77 -14.78
N ASP A 28 -5.40 -24.83 -15.46
CA ASP A 28 -5.15 -25.04 -16.90
C ASP A 28 -6.12 -24.21 -17.78
N THR A 29 -6.54 -23.03 -17.30
CA THR A 29 -7.57 -22.20 -17.95
C THR A 29 -7.07 -20.78 -18.20
N LEU A 30 -7.41 -20.27 -19.38
CA LEU A 30 -7.25 -18.87 -19.75
C LEU A 30 -8.63 -18.22 -19.85
N VAL A 31 -8.86 -17.15 -19.09
CA VAL A 31 -10.12 -16.40 -19.12
C VAL A 31 -9.89 -15.07 -19.83
N ILE A 32 -10.66 -14.79 -20.87
CA ILE A 32 -10.55 -13.55 -21.65
C ILE A 32 -11.91 -12.84 -21.61
N ASP A 33 -11.95 -11.58 -21.19
CA ASP A 33 -13.17 -10.77 -21.28
C ASP A 33 -13.42 -10.33 -22.73
N GLU A 34 -14.68 -10.12 -23.12
CA GLU A 34 -15.05 -9.66 -24.47
C GLU A 34 -14.48 -8.28 -24.82
N ALA A 35 -14.07 -7.49 -23.82
CA ALA A 35 -13.32 -6.25 -24.03
C ALA A 35 -11.90 -6.47 -24.60
N ILE A 36 -11.38 -7.69 -24.51
CA ILE A 36 -10.03 -8.06 -24.95
C ILE A 36 -10.08 -8.74 -26.32
N ARG A 37 -9.30 -8.19 -27.25
CA ARG A 37 -8.97 -8.81 -28.53
C ARG A 37 -7.66 -9.58 -28.40
N LEU A 38 -7.77 -10.90 -28.51
CA LEU A 38 -6.59 -11.77 -28.63
C LEU A 38 -5.90 -11.56 -29.99
N GLU A 39 -4.59 -11.31 -29.97
CA GLU A 39 -3.77 -11.17 -31.18
C GLU A 39 -2.96 -12.43 -31.46
N LYS A 40 -2.30 -12.97 -30.43
CA LYS A 40 -1.46 -14.17 -30.55
C LYS A 40 -1.38 -14.91 -29.22
N LEU A 41 -1.39 -16.24 -29.26
CA LEU A 41 -0.99 -17.10 -28.14
C LEU A 41 0.05 -18.10 -28.65
N THR A 42 1.15 -18.24 -27.94
CA THR A 42 2.16 -19.26 -28.19
C THR A 42 2.42 -20.09 -26.94
N ALA A 43 2.71 -21.37 -27.14
CA ALA A 43 3.14 -22.31 -26.10
C ALA A 43 4.41 -22.99 -26.60
N ASP A 44 5.51 -22.91 -25.83
CA ASP A 44 6.83 -23.41 -26.22
C ASP A 44 7.26 -22.94 -27.63
N GLU A 45 7.05 -21.64 -27.91
CA GLU A 45 7.31 -20.95 -29.19
C GLU A 45 6.39 -21.34 -30.36
N GLU A 46 5.51 -22.33 -30.19
CA GLU A 46 4.54 -22.74 -31.21
C GLU A 46 3.22 -21.96 -31.06
N THR A 47 2.61 -21.57 -32.19
CA THR A 47 1.33 -20.84 -32.15
C THR A 47 0.19 -21.77 -31.76
N VAL A 48 -0.56 -21.39 -30.73
CA VAL A 48 -1.71 -22.14 -30.24
C VAL A 48 -2.97 -21.61 -30.92
N ILE A 49 -3.70 -22.50 -31.58
CA ILE A 49 -5.03 -22.19 -32.09
C ILE A 49 -6.02 -22.47 -30.96
N LEU A 50 -6.61 -21.43 -30.40
CA LEU A 50 -7.68 -21.58 -29.43
C LEU A 50 -8.96 -22.02 -30.14
N GLU A 51 -9.45 -23.21 -29.81
CA GLU A 51 -10.79 -23.65 -30.20
C GLU A 51 -11.86 -22.71 -29.62
N THR A 52 -13.13 -22.90 -30.01
CA THR A 52 -14.24 -22.07 -29.51
C THR A 52 -14.37 -22.21 -28.00
N GLY A 53 -13.77 -21.28 -27.25
CA GLY A 53 -13.82 -21.23 -25.80
C GLY A 53 -15.27 -21.18 -25.29
N ARG A 54 -15.49 -21.73 -24.09
CA ARG A 54 -16.80 -21.70 -23.44
C ARG A 54 -17.14 -20.27 -23.04
N LYS A 55 -18.28 -19.75 -23.50
CA LYS A 55 -18.77 -18.41 -23.11
C LYS A 55 -19.49 -18.47 -21.76
N GLU A 56 -19.09 -17.59 -20.83
CA GLU A 56 -19.72 -17.38 -19.53
C GLU A 56 -19.89 -15.89 -19.28
N GLY A 57 -21.11 -15.37 -19.50
CA GLY A 57 -21.37 -13.93 -19.43
C GLY A 57 -20.55 -13.15 -20.46
N SER A 58 -19.79 -12.15 -20.01
CA SER A 58 -18.83 -11.38 -20.82
C SER A 58 -17.47 -12.06 -20.98
N LYS A 59 -17.26 -13.25 -20.41
CA LYS A 59 -15.97 -13.94 -20.41
C LYS A 59 -15.99 -15.14 -21.34
N ARG A 60 -14.85 -15.42 -21.96
CA ARG A 60 -14.56 -16.67 -22.68
C ARG A 60 -13.47 -17.43 -21.94
N ILE A 61 -13.73 -18.71 -21.70
CA ILE A 61 -12.84 -19.61 -20.97
C ILE A 61 -12.27 -20.61 -21.97
N TYR A 62 -10.94 -20.69 -22.02
CA TYR A 62 -10.19 -21.58 -22.87
C TYR A 62 -9.40 -22.57 -22.02
N SER A 63 -9.39 -23.84 -22.41
CA SER A 63 -8.51 -24.85 -21.82
C SER A 63 -7.13 -24.77 -22.47
N LEU A 64 -6.08 -24.71 -21.65
CA LEU A 64 -4.70 -24.68 -22.12
C LEU A 64 -4.08 -26.08 -22.02
N GLN A 65 -3.38 -26.50 -23.06
CA GLN A 65 -2.53 -27.69 -22.98
C GLN A 65 -1.24 -27.37 -22.24
N LYS A 66 -0.67 -28.33 -21.50
CA LYS A 66 0.58 -28.14 -20.73
C LYS A 66 1.76 -27.80 -21.64
N ALA A 67 2.46 -26.72 -21.30
CA ALA A 67 3.68 -26.25 -21.95
C ALA A 67 4.68 -25.76 -20.89
N ARG A 68 5.94 -25.57 -21.27
CA ARG A 68 6.96 -25.00 -20.35
C ARG A 68 6.76 -23.50 -20.20
N GLU A 69 6.47 -22.81 -21.30
CA GLU A 69 6.25 -21.37 -21.33
C GLU A 69 5.10 -21.02 -22.28
N TYR A 70 4.33 -20.01 -21.88
CA TYR A 70 3.30 -19.41 -22.71
C TYR A 70 3.61 -17.93 -22.91
N THR A 71 3.26 -17.42 -24.10
CA THR A 71 3.25 -15.98 -24.38
C THR A 71 1.93 -15.60 -25.05
N LEU A 72 1.27 -14.59 -24.48
CA LEU A 72 -0.02 -14.08 -24.90
C LEU A 72 0.11 -12.62 -25.30
N GLU A 73 -0.30 -12.27 -26.52
CA GLU A 73 -0.36 -10.90 -27.02
C GLU A 73 -1.83 -10.53 -27.26
N TYR A 74 -2.23 -9.37 -26.76
CA TYR A 74 -3.61 -8.90 -26.82
C TYR A 74 -3.69 -7.38 -26.89
N SER A 75 -4.85 -6.90 -27.33
CA SER A 75 -5.24 -5.49 -27.24
C SER A 75 -6.61 -5.34 -26.58
N ALA A 76 -6.83 -4.20 -25.92
CA ALA A 76 -8.11 -3.85 -25.31
C ALA A 76 -8.42 -2.37 -25.58
N SER A 77 -9.71 -2.07 -25.77
CA SER A 77 -10.17 -0.67 -25.85
C SER A 77 -10.28 -0.07 -24.46
N LEU A 78 -9.80 1.17 -24.32
CA LEU A 78 -9.93 1.98 -23.12
C LEU A 78 -11.15 2.92 -23.17
N GLU A 79 -11.89 2.92 -24.29
CA GLU A 79 -13.11 3.73 -24.45
C GLU A 79 -14.14 3.39 -23.36
N GLY A 80 -14.58 4.41 -22.62
CA GLY A 80 -15.51 4.24 -21.50
C GLY A 80 -14.95 3.48 -20.29
N LYS A 81 -13.64 3.18 -20.27
CA LYS A 81 -12.93 2.48 -19.19
C LYS A 81 -11.94 3.37 -18.43
N ALA A 82 -11.43 4.42 -19.07
CA ALA A 82 -10.87 5.54 -18.32
C ALA A 82 -12.02 6.20 -17.55
N GLY A 83 -11.90 6.30 -16.23
CA GLY A 83 -12.90 6.92 -15.37
C GLY A 83 -12.94 8.43 -15.59
N GLU A 84 -13.27 9.19 -14.55
CA GLU A 84 -13.08 10.65 -14.61
C GLU A 84 -11.64 10.99 -15.06
N ARG A 85 -11.53 11.80 -16.12
CA ARG A 85 -10.33 12.59 -16.47
C ARG A 85 -9.06 11.77 -16.73
N ASP A 86 -9.10 10.83 -17.68
CA ASP A 86 -7.94 10.05 -18.13
C ASP A 86 -7.26 9.19 -17.05
N PHE A 87 -7.94 8.93 -15.94
CA PHE A 87 -7.50 7.99 -14.90
C PHE A 87 -7.82 6.56 -15.31
N LEU A 88 -6.83 5.67 -15.20
CA LEU A 88 -6.97 4.23 -15.37
C LEU A 88 -6.50 3.54 -14.11
N PHE A 89 -7.27 2.55 -13.65
CA PHE A 89 -6.86 1.63 -12.61
C PHE A 89 -6.98 0.21 -13.12
N MET A 90 -5.95 -0.60 -12.87
CA MET A 90 -5.92 -2.01 -13.23
C MET A 90 -5.46 -2.82 -12.04
N ASP A 91 -6.13 -3.94 -11.81
CA ASP A 91 -5.75 -4.99 -10.88
C ASP A 91 -5.80 -6.35 -11.57
N THR A 92 -5.42 -7.41 -10.87
CA THR A 92 -5.41 -8.79 -11.38
C THR A 92 -6.78 -9.31 -11.82
N SER A 93 -7.88 -8.64 -11.43
CA SER A 93 -9.25 -8.97 -11.81
C SER A 93 -9.81 -8.10 -12.94
N SER A 94 -9.05 -7.10 -13.40
CA SER A 94 -9.47 -6.12 -14.39
C SER A 94 -9.94 -6.79 -15.69
N PRO A 95 -11.06 -6.35 -16.30
CA PRO A 95 -11.50 -6.84 -17.61
C PRO A 95 -10.55 -6.46 -18.76
N LEU A 96 -9.54 -5.61 -18.48
CA LEU A 96 -8.50 -5.25 -19.43
C LEU A 96 -7.33 -6.23 -19.44
N LEU A 97 -7.31 -7.17 -18.50
CA LEU A 97 -6.27 -8.20 -18.38
C LEU A 97 -6.86 -9.60 -18.60
N PRO A 98 -6.18 -10.47 -19.35
CA PRO A 98 -6.49 -11.89 -19.38
C PRO A 98 -6.36 -12.48 -17.97
N GLY A 99 -7.40 -13.18 -17.52
CA GLY A 99 -7.44 -13.87 -16.23
C GLY A 99 -6.62 -15.14 -16.28
N ILE A 100 -5.40 -15.07 -15.73
CA ILE A 100 -4.46 -16.19 -15.61
C ILE A 100 -4.12 -16.35 -14.13
N GLN A 101 -4.45 -17.49 -13.54
CA GLN A 101 -4.13 -17.77 -12.15
C GLN A 101 -2.71 -18.35 -12.06
N THR A 102 -1.80 -17.61 -11.45
CA THR A 102 -0.41 -18.05 -11.24
C THR A 102 0.04 -17.86 -9.80
N ARG A 103 1.11 -18.56 -9.42
CA ARG A 103 1.82 -18.41 -8.15
C ARG A 103 3.22 -17.82 -8.38
N GLY A 104 3.74 -17.16 -7.34
CA GLY A 104 5.10 -16.64 -7.29
C GLY A 104 5.22 -15.19 -7.73
N GLU A 105 6.45 -14.79 -8.04
CA GLU A 105 6.78 -13.42 -8.40
C GLU A 105 6.13 -12.98 -9.73
N GLN A 106 5.67 -11.72 -9.72
CA GLN A 106 5.08 -11.02 -10.84
C GLN A 106 5.94 -9.80 -11.16
N GLU A 107 6.15 -9.57 -12.45
CA GLU A 107 6.85 -8.39 -12.96
C GLU A 107 5.93 -7.64 -13.93
N ILE A 108 5.88 -6.31 -13.80
CA ILE A 108 5.15 -5.42 -14.70
C ILE A 108 6.14 -4.44 -15.33
N VAL A 109 6.30 -4.55 -16.64
CA VAL A 109 6.96 -3.56 -17.48
C VAL A 109 5.88 -2.71 -18.13
N LEU A 110 5.77 -1.47 -17.70
CA LEU A 110 4.76 -0.53 -18.17
C LEU A 110 5.40 0.57 -19.02
N LEU A 111 4.86 0.78 -20.21
CA LEU A 111 5.27 1.82 -21.14
C LEU A 111 4.17 2.85 -21.31
N LEU A 112 4.47 4.09 -20.91
CA LEU A 112 3.54 5.22 -20.92
C LEU A 112 4.12 6.43 -21.66
N PRO A 113 3.28 7.32 -22.22
CA PRO A 113 3.73 8.64 -22.66
C PRO A 113 4.31 9.47 -21.49
N GLN A 114 5.22 10.41 -21.79
CA GLN A 114 5.87 11.24 -20.76
C GLN A 114 4.91 12.06 -19.90
N SER A 115 3.72 12.40 -20.41
CA SER A 115 2.69 13.16 -19.69
C SER A 115 1.93 12.34 -18.65
N TYR A 116 2.09 11.03 -18.64
CA TYR A 116 1.46 10.13 -17.67
C TYR A 116 2.47 9.65 -16.66
N SER A 117 1.96 9.29 -15.49
CA SER A 117 2.74 8.64 -14.43
C SER A 117 1.93 7.49 -13.86
N ALA A 118 2.65 6.53 -13.29
CA ALA A 118 2.05 5.35 -12.71
C ALA A 118 2.60 5.06 -11.32
N LEU A 119 1.72 4.50 -10.48
CA LEU A 119 2.05 3.91 -9.20
C LEU A 119 1.48 2.49 -9.17
N SER A 120 2.26 1.54 -8.66
CA SER A 120 1.83 0.17 -8.45
C SER A 120 1.94 -0.20 -6.99
N SER A 121 1.14 -1.17 -6.56
CA SER A 121 1.34 -1.81 -5.27
C SER A 121 2.60 -2.69 -5.21
N LEU A 122 3.15 -3.07 -6.38
CA LEU A 122 4.43 -3.74 -6.49
C LEU A 122 5.58 -2.73 -6.35
N LYS A 123 6.71 -3.19 -5.80
CA LYS A 123 7.90 -2.34 -5.64
C LYS A 123 8.42 -1.88 -6.99
N ARG A 124 8.66 -0.57 -7.14
CA ARG A 124 9.29 -0.03 -8.35
C ARG A 124 10.79 -0.34 -8.34
N GLU A 125 11.22 -1.18 -9.27
CA GLU A 125 12.60 -1.56 -9.48
C GLU A 125 13.36 -0.53 -10.32
N SER A 126 12.72 0.03 -11.35
CA SER A 126 13.37 1.07 -12.18
C SER A 126 12.37 1.96 -12.91
N LEU A 127 12.88 3.11 -13.36
CA LEU A 127 12.21 4.04 -14.26
C LEU A 127 13.26 4.56 -15.25
N SER A 128 13.08 4.28 -16.55
CA SER A 128 13.87 4.86 -17.63
C SER A 128 13.00 5.69 -18.58
N ARG A 129 13.65 6.52 -19.41
CA ARG A 129 13.01 7.31 -20.46
C ARG A 129 13.68 6.99 -21.79
N GLU A 130 12.94 6.35 -22.69
CA GLU A 130 13.42 5.86 -23.97
C GLU A 130 12.36 6.17 -25.03
N ASP A 131 12.77 6.67 -26.21
CA ASP A 131 11.90 6.89 -27.37
C ASP A 131 10.60 7.68 -27.10
N GLY A 132 10.68 8.70 -26.23
CA GLY A 132 9.52 9.52 -25.86
C GLY A 132 8.52 8.82 -24.92
N LEU A 133 8.88 7.68 -24.35
CA LEU A 133 8.08 6.92 -23.39
C LEU A 133 8.79 6.81 -22.03
N LYS A 134 8.01 6.77 -20.95
CA LYS A 134 8.46 6.33 -19.63
C LYS A 134 8.30 4.82 -19.56
N ARG A 135 9.38 4.12 -19.19
CA ARG A 135 9.40 2.69 -18.94
C ARG A 135 9.52 2.44 -17.44
N TYR A 136 8.44 1.98 -16.83
CA TYR A 136 8.42 1.54 -15.44
C TYR A 136 8.65 0.04 -15.36
N ARG A 137 9.42 -0.41 -14.37
CA ARG A 137 9.53 -1.81 -14.00
C ARG A 137 9.11 -1.97 -12.54
N PHE A 138 8.07 -2.75 -12.29
CA PHE A 138 7.60 -3.10 -10.96
C PHE A 138 7.72 -4.62 -10.75
N ALA A 139 8.09 -5.05 -9.54
CA ALA A 139 8.21 -6.46 -9.21
C ALA A 139 7.79 -6.75 -7.76
N GLY A 140 7.27 -7.96 -7.53
CA GLY A 140 6.93 -8.45 -6.20
C GLY A 140 6.05 -9.70 -6.27
N GLU A 141 5.54 -10.14 -5.13
CA GLU A 141 4.63 -11.30 -5.03
C GLU A 141 3.20 -10.85 -4.69
N GLY A 142 2.22 -11.68 -5.04
CA GLY A 142 0.81 -11.47 -4.68
C GLY A 142 -0.01 -10.68 -5.70
N GLU A 143 -1.22 -10.29 -5.30
CA GLU A 143 -2.10 -9.44 -6.12
C GLU A 143 -1.51 -8.04 -6.26
N TRP A 144 -1.69 -7.45 -7.44
CA TRP A 144 -1.18 -6.12 -7.72
C TRP A 144 -2.25 -5.17 -8.22
N HIS A 145 -2.01 -3.90 -7.95
CA HIS A 145 -2.79 -2.76 -8.39
C HIS A 145 -1.87 -1.80 -9.16
N LEU A 146 -2.41 -1.11 -10.13
CA LEU A 146 -1.70 -0.15 -10.97
C LEU A 146 -2.63 1.03 -11.25
N ALA A 147 -2.28 2.21 -10.73
CA ALA A 147 -2.96 3.46 -11.03
C ALA A 147 -2.13 4.26 -12.03
N LEU A 148 -2.80 4.81 -13.04
CA LEU A 148 -2.18 5.54 -14.14
C LEU A 148 -3.02 6.77 -14.46
N ALA A 149 -2.39 7.94 -14.49
CA ALA A 149 -3.06 9.18 -14.84
C ALA A 149 -2.05 10.24 -15.28
N ARG A 150 -2.57 11.39 -15.72
CA ARG A 150 -1.79 12.63 -15.82
C ARG A 150 -1.65 13.23 -14.43
N TYR A 151 -0.65 12.77 -13.71
CA TYR A 151 -0.38 13.24 -12.35
C TYR A 151 0.46 14.52 -12.36
N PHE A 152 0.12 15.44 -11.47
CA PHE A 152 1.05 16.46 -10.99
C PHE A 152 1.96 15.82 -9.94
N GLU A 153 3.25 15.70 -10.25
CA GLU A 153 4.23 15.08 -9.37
C GLU A 153 4.88 16.12 -8.44
N ILE A 154 4.75 15.93 -7.13
CA ILE A 154 5.38 16.74 -6.11
C ILE A 154 6.43 15.89 -5.38
N PRO A 155 7.71 16.30 -5.35
CA PRO A 155 8.70 15.65 -4.49
C PRO A 155 8.28 15.73 -3.02
N PHE A 156 8.34 14.62 -2.30
CA PHE A 156 7.93 14.56 -0.90
C PHE A 156 8.78 13.53 -0.15
N LEU A 157 9.49 13.97 0.89
CA LEU A 157 10.49 13.17 1.61
C LEU A 157 11.46 12.47 0.63
N SER A 158 11.56 11.13 0.71
CA SER A 158 12.36 10.28 -0.17
C SER A 158 11.61 9.80 -1.43
N GLY A 159 10.32 10.12 -1.55
CA GLY A 159 9.40 9.67 -2.60
C GLY A 159 8.73 10.83 -3.34
N LYS A 160 7.49 10.62 -3.77
CA LYS A 160 6.67 11.58 -4.50
C LYS A 160 5.20 11.49 -4.12
N VAL A 161 4.51 12.62 -4.16
CA VAL A 161 3.04 12.67 -4.17
C VAL A 161 2.58 12.91 -5.61
N LEU A 162 1.68 12.05 -6.08
CA LEU A 162 1.10 12.07 -7.43
C LEU A 162 -0.35 12.56 -7.31
N LEU A 163 -0.62 13.80 -7.70
CA LEU A 163 -1.93 14.43 -7.55
C LEU A 163 -2.69 14.47 -8.89
N LEU A 164 -3.99 14.17 -8.87
CA LEU A 164 -4.84 14.33 -10.05
C LEU A 164 -5.01 15.83 -10.41
N GLU A 165 -5.27 16.13 -11.68
CA GLU A 165 -5.58 17.49 -12.13
C GLU A 165 -6.79 18.05 -11.31
N ASP A 166 -6.63 19.25 -10.78
CA ASP A 166 -7.52 19.96 -9.82
C ASP A 166 -7.47 19.53 -8.34
N THR A 167 -6.43 18.81 -7.91
CA THR A 167 -6.20 18.55 -6.48
C THR A 167 -5.32 19.63 -5.85
N THR A 168 -5.85 20.36 -4.87
CA THR A 168 -5.08 21.37 -4.11
C THR A 168 -4.62 20.75 -2.80
N ALA A 169 -3.33 20.39 -2.70
CA ALA A 169 -2.82 19.59 -1.57
C ALA A 169 -1.99 20.37 -0.54
N VAL A 170 -2.03 21.71 -0.53
CA VAL A 170 -1.12 22.52 0.32
C VAL A 170 -1.21 22.15 1.80
N ILE A 171 -2.42 22.01 2.33
CA ILE A 171 -2.65 21.67 3.74
C ILE A 171 -2.30 20.20 4.00
N ALA A 172 -2.70 19.31 3.09
CA ALA A 172 -2.45 17.88 3.16
C ALA A 172 -0.95 17.53 3.16
N LEU A 173 -0.16 18.17 2.29
CA LEU A 173 1.28 18.00 2.24
C LEU A 173 1.94 18.46 3.54
N ARG A 174 1.57 19.64 4.04
CA ARG A 174 2.10 20.14 5.31
C ARG A 174 1.81 19.20 6.48
N ALA A 175 0.60 18.66 6.56
CA ALA A 175 0.25 17.70 7.60
C ALA A 175 1.00 16.36 7.47
N LEU A 176 1.26 15.90 6.25
CA LEU A 176 2.12 14.74 6.00
C LEU A 176 3.58 15.02 6.42
N GLU A 177 4.11 16.22 6.16
CA GLU A 177 5.47 16.63 6.59
C GLU A 177 5.55 16.67 8.12
N GLU A 178 4.64 17.40 8.77
CA GLU A 178 4.55 17.48 10.24
C GLU A 178 4.41 16.08 10.86
N GLY A 179 3.67 15.17 10.21
CA GLY A 179 3.58 13.77 10.62
C GLY A 179 4.87 13.01 10.49
N ALA A 180 5.52 13.10 9.34
CA ALA A 180 6.78 12.42 9.10
C ALA A 180 7.88 12.90 10.07
N ASP A 181 7.93 14.20 10.35
CA ASP A 181 8.86 14.78 11.32
C ASP A 181 8.60 14.26 12.74
N LEU A 182 7.34 14.26 13.18
CA LEU A 182 6.96 13.69 14.47
C LEU A 182 7.29 12.18 14.55
N VAL A 183 7.11 11.41 13.47
CA VAL A 183 7.57 10.00 13.39
C VAL A 183 9.08 9.93 13.55
N SER A 184 9.82 10.75 12.80
CA SER A 184 11.27 10.77 12.81
C SER A 184 11.84 11.03 14.19
N GLU A 185 11.33 12.07 14.85
CA GLU A 185 11.74 12.48 16.20
C GLU A 185 11.48 11.38 17.23
N ARG A 186 10.34 10.67 17.12
CA ARG A 186 9.94 9.61 18.06
C ARG A 186 10.55 8.24 17.80
N MET A 187 10.90 7.94 16.55
CA MET A 187 11.35 6.60 16.14
C MET A 187 12.85 6.50 15.88
N GLY A 188 13.61 7.59 16.06
CA GLY A 188 15.05 7.60 15.83
C GLY A 188 15.41 7.68 14.34
N GLY A 189 14.60 8.39 13.56
CA GLY A 189 14.73 8.58 12.12
C GLY A 189 13.67 7.82 11.33
N VAL A 190 13.03 8.50 10.38
CA VAL A 190 12.27 7.85 9.30
C VAL A 190 13.28 7.18 8.35
N GLY A 191 13.86 6.08 8.81
CA GLY A 191 14.85 5.32 8.05
C GLY A 191 14.25 4.79 6.75
N SER A 192 14.69 5.35 5.62
CA SER A 192 14.78 4.71 4.30
C SER A 192 13.50 4.35 3.52
N VAL A 193 12.28 4.53 4.05
CA VAL A 193 11.07 4.15 3.30
C VAL A 193 10.81 5.19 2.21
N ARG A 194 11.09 4.83 0.96
CA ARG A 194 10.66 5.59 -0.22
C ARG A 194 9.17 5.35 -0.41
N THR A 195 8.36 6.26 0.09
CA THR A 195 6.90 6.17 -0.04
C THR A 195 6.43 7.09 -1.16
N ASP A 196 6.04 6.50 -2.29
CA ASP A 196 5.28 7.21 -3.31
C ASP A 196 3.78 7.13 -2.94
N ILE A 197 3.08 8.25 -2.97
CA ILE A 197 1.64 8.37 -2.69
C ILE A 197 0.92 8.81 -3.96
N ALA A 198 -0.20 8.20 -4.32
CA ALA A 198 -1.05 8.64 -5.42
C ALA A 198 -2.46 8.97 -4.97
N ALA A 199 -2.96 10.12 -5.43
CA ALA A 199 -4.37 10.45 -5.40
C ALA A 199 -5.13 9.54 -6.39
N VAL A 200 -6.23 8.94 -5.95
CA VAL A 200 -7.17 8.17 -6.77
C VAL A 200 -8.56 8.82 -6.70
N PRO A 201 -9.46 8.58 -7.66
CA PRO A 201 -10.82 9.10 -7.61
C PRO A 201 -11.55 8.67 -6.32
N ASP A 202 -12.45 9.51 -5.81
CA ASP A 202 -13.20 9.26 -4.56
C ASP A 202 -14.18 8.08 -4.66
N THR A 203 -14.47 7.62 -5.88
CA THR A 203 -15.23 6.38 -6.13
C THR A 203 -14.43 5.12 -5.82
N MET A 204 -13.13 5.24 -5.58
CA MET A 204 -12.25 4.14 -5.22
C MET A 204 -11.91 4.19 -3.72
N SER A 205 -11.60 3.03 -3.14
CA SER A 205 -11.05 2.95 -1.79
C SER A 205 -9.53 2.97 -1.84
N GLY A 206 -8.90 3.80 -1.00
CA GLY A 206 -7.45 3.87 -0.84
C GLY A 206 -6.86 2.58 -0.24
N SER A 207 -5.55 2.39 -0.39
CA SER A 207 -4.81 1.25 0.14
C SER A 207 -3.34 1.57 0.41
N HIS A 208 -2.73 0.91 1.39
CA HIS A 208 -1.29 0.98 1.69
C HIS A 208 -0.62 -0.33 1.26
N THR A 209 0.50 -0.23 0.53
CA THR A 209 1.26 -1.41 0.07
C THR A 209 2.75 -1.11 0.05
N LEU A 210 3.58 -2.16 -0.09
CA LEU A 210 5.05 -2.02 -0.18
C LEU A 210 5.51 -1.18 -1.39
N GLY A 211 4.75 -1.16 -2.48
CA GLY A 211 5.07 -0.40 -3.69
C GLY A 211 4.63 1.06 -3.67
N GLY A 212 3.67 1.40 -2.81
CA GLY A 212 3.12 2.75 -2.70
C GLY A 212 1.79 2.81 -1.97
N VAL A 213 1.32 4.04 -1.76
CA VAL A 213 0.08 4.33 -1.05
C VAL A 213 -0.91 4.98 -2.02
N PHE A 214 -2.12 4.44 -2.10
CA PHE A 214 -3.24 5.02 -2.85
C PHE A 214 -4.21 5.67 -1.88
N VAL A 215 -4.58 6.92 -2.13
CA VAL A 215 -5.46 7.69 -1.25
C VAL A 215 -6.48 8.43 -2.08
N GLU A 216 -7.72 8.44 -1.63
CA GLU A 216 -8.84 9.15 -2.24
C GLU A 216 -8.53 10.65 -2.37
N LYS A 217 -8.89 11.24 -3.51
CA LYS A 217 -8.62 12.64 -3.85
C LYS A 217 -9.10 13.61 -2.76
N ARG A 218 -10.27 13.38 -2.18
CA ARG A 218 -10.87 14.19 -1.11
C ARG A 218 -9.95 14.36 0.09
N ALA A 219 -9.13 13.36 0.40
CA ALA A 219 -8.19 13.39 1.54
C ALA A 219 -7.07 14.43 1.36
N PHE A 220 -6.82 14.86 0.11
CA PHE A 220 -5.86 15.93 -0.18
C PHE A 220 -6.50 17.32 -0.20
N THR A 221 -7.81 17.42 -0.45
CA THR A 221 -8.51 18.70 -0.66
C THR A 221 -9.33 19.16 0.52
N GLU A 222 -9.91 18.22 1.27
CA GLU A 222 -10.86 18.49 2.35
C GLU A 222 -10.15 18.30 3.70
N MET A 223 -10.20 19.33 4.56
CA MET A 223 -9.56 19.28 5.88
C MET A 223 -10.12 18.15 6.75
N GLU A 224 -11.44 17.94 6.70
CA GLU A 224 -12.14 16.86 7.38
C GLU A 224 -11.71 15.45 6.94
N SER A 225 -11.19 15.33 5.71
CA SER A 225 -10.70 14.08 5.13
C SER A 225 -9.19 13.89 5.32
N LEU A 226 -8.50 14.83 5.95
CA LEU A 226 -7.07 14.72 6.28
C LEU A 226 -6.71 13.51 7.17
N PRO A 227 -7.54 13.12 8.16
CA PRO A 227 -7.28 11.92 8.96
C PRO A 227 -7.15 10.65 8.09
N LEU A 228 -7.92 10.55 7.00
CA LEU A 228 -7.84 9.44 6.04
C LEU A 228 -6.48 9.41 5.32
N LEU A 229 -5.94 10.57 4.93
CA LEU A 229 -4.63 10.65 4.30
C LEU A 229 -3.53 10.14 5.22
N LEU A 230 -3.58 10.55 6.48
CA LEU A 230 -2.63 10.10 7.49
C LEU A 230 -2.79 8.59 7.73
N GLU A 231 -4.01 8.11 7.94
CA GLU A 231 -4.30 6.66 8.05
C GLU A 231 -3.67 5.86 6.91
N ARG A 232 -3.89 6.26 5.65
CA ARG A 232 -3.35 5.52 4.52
C ARG A 232 -1.84 5.62 4.43
N PHE A 233 -1.27 6.81 4.62
CA PHE A 233 0.17 7.02 4.49
C PHE A 233 0.98 6.26 5.55
N PHE A 234 0.43 6.19 6.74
CA PHE A 234 1.06 5.65 7.93
C PHE A 234 0.58 4.23 8.28
N ASP A 235 -0.39 3.68 7.55
CA ASP A 235 -1.04 2.37 7.76
C ASP A 235 -1.79 2.25 9.11
N VAL A 236 -2.74 3.17 9.34
CA VAL A 236 -3.37 3.42 10.66
C VAL A 236 -4.89 3.31 10.63
N PRO A 237 -5.47 2.12 10.71
CA PRO A 237 -6.91 1.91 10.50
C PRO A 237 -7.87 2.51 11.56
N TRP A 238 -7.39 3.31 12.53
CA TRP A 238 -8.18 3.76 13.68
C TRP A 238 -8.32 5.29 13.83
N VAL A 239 -7.79 6.07 12.89
CA VAL A 239 -7.76 7.54 12.91
C VAL A 239 -9.14 8.19 12.66
N LEU A 240 -10.15 7.42 12.25
CA LEU A 240 -11.49 7.91 11.87
C LEU A 240 -12.47 8.22 13.03
N GLN A 241 -12.03 8.23 14.29
CA GLN A 241 -12.98 8.15 15.43
C GLN A 241 -13.01 9.29 16.45
N SER A 242 -12.52 10.51 16.21
CA SER A 242 -12.83 11.58 17.17
C SER A 242 -13.17 12.95 16.59
N PRO A 243 -14.25 13.58 17.08
CA PRO A 243 -14.61 14.94 16.75
C PRO A 243 -14.15 15.87 17.88
N GLU A 244 -13.03 16.58 17.71
CA GLU A 244 -12.71 17.75 18.54
C GLU A 244 -11.61 18.60 17.87
N GLU A 245 -11.86 19.89 17.65
CA GLU A 245 -10.96 20.97 17.19
C GLU A 245 -9.68 20.60 16.37
N GLU A 246 -9.75 20.88 15.05
CA GLU A 246 -8.95 20.46 13.89
C GLU A 246 -7.42 20.73 13.87
N LYS A 247 -6.76 20.97 15.00
CA LYS A 247 -5.28 20.90 15.11
C LYS A 247 -4.83 20.09 16.31
N GLY A 248 -5.50 20.27 17.43
CA GLY A 248 -5.26 19.48 18.63
C GLY A 248 -5.56 18.00 18.40
N PHE A 249 -6.61 17.69 17.62
CA PHE A 249 -6.96 16.31 17.30
C PHE A 249 -5.98 15.64 16.34
N LEU A 250 -5.55 16.29 15.25
CA LEU A 250 -4.54 15.73 14.35
C LEU A 250 -3.21 15.50 15.10
N GLU A 251 -2.76 16.49 15.88
CA GLU A 251 -1.58 16.29 16.74
C GLU A 251 -1.79 15.15 17.75
N THR A 252 -2.96 15.03 18.36
CA THR A 252 -3.25 13.98 19.34
C THR A 252 -3.33 12.61 18.68
N GLN A 253 -4.00 12.48 17.53
CA GLN A 253 -4.10 11.24 16.76
C GLN A 253 -2.75 10.84 16.17
N MET A 254 -1.95 11.78 15.68
CA MET A 254 -0.59 11.52 15.21
C MET A 254 0.29 11.13 16.39
N LYS A 255 0.19 11.79 17.55
CA LYS A 255 0.90 11.39 18.77
C LYS A 255 0.46 10.01 19.25
N GLU A 256 -0.82 9.67 19.20
CA GLU A 256 -1.35 8.33 19.51
C GLU A 256 -0.83 7.30 18.49
N TYR A 257 -0.75 7.65 17.20
CA TYR A 257 -0.29 6.79 16.11
C TYR A 257 1.17 6.45 16.28
N LEU A 258 1.97 7.46 16.56
CA LEU A 258 3.39 7.32 16.82
C LEU A 258 3.64 6.42 18.00
N VAL A 259 2.88 6.58 19.07
CA VAL A 259 2.94 5.67 20.20
C VAL A 259 2.57 4.25 19.74
N SER A 260 1.47 4.05 19.02
CA SER A 260 1.04 2.72 18.52
C SER A 260 2.08 2.01 17.62
N GLU A 261 2.69 2.68 16.63
CA GLU A 261 3.70 2.05 15.76
C GLU A 261 5.05 1.83 16.45
N THR A 262 5.44 2.75 17.33
CA THR A 262 6.58 2.59 18.24
C THR A 262 6.42 1.29 19.03
N LEU A 263 5.18 0.97 19.43
CA LEU A 263 4.86 -0.24 20.18
C LEU A 263 4.80 -1.50 19.32
N LYS A 264 4.33 -1.43 18.07
CA LYS A 264 4.37 -2.58 17.13
C LYS A 264 5.78 -3.04 16.78
N ARG A 265 6.78 -2.16 16.94
CA ARG A 265 8.20 -2.54 16.85
C ARG A 265 8.73 -3.22 18.11
N VAL A 266 8.04 -3.03 19.24
CA VAL A 266 8.45 -3.50 20.56
C VAL A 266 7.64 -4.72 20.99
N LEU A 267 6.48 -5.00 20.44
CA LEU A 267 5.66 -6.20 20.73
C LEU A 267 5.10 -6.79 19.43
N SER A 268 5.06 -8.10 19.30
CA SER A 268 4.39 -8.77 18.18
C SER A 268 2.86 -8.73 18.34
N THR A 269 2.13 -8.88 17.24
CA THR A 269 0.65 -8.97 17.24
C THR A 269 0.11 -10.04 18.20
N SER A 270 0.81 -11.17 18.33
CA SER A 270 0.46 -12.24 19.28
C SER A 270 0.76 -11.87 20.74
N GLN A 271 1.78 -11.04 20.98
CA GLN A 271 2.12 -10.55 22.31
C GLN A 271 1.13 -9.48 22.77
N PHE A 272 0.64 -8.63 21.86
CA PHE A 272 -0.44 -7.68 22.15
C PHE A 272 -1.76 -8.38 22.48
N ALA A 273 -2.16 -9.38 21.69
CA ALA A 273 -3.35 -10.18 21.99
C ALA A 273 -3.28 -10.87 23.36
N ALA A 274 -2.06 -11.21 23.83
CA ALA A 274 -1.82 -11.81 25.14
C ALA A 274 -1.77 -10.80 26.31
N LEU A 275 -1.86 -9.49 26.05
CA LEU A 275 -1.88 -8.48 27.11
C LEU A 275 -3.24 -8.38 27.81
N GLY A 276 -4.31 -8.91 27.22
CA GLY A 276 -5.68 -8.90 27.78
C GLY A 276 -6.40 -7.55 27.68
N MET A 277 -5.65 -6.45 27.59
CA MET A 277 -6.15 -5.09 27.46
C MET A 277 -5.97 -4.54 26.04
N LYS A 278 -6.92 -3.71 25.59
CA LYS A 278 -6.79 -2.97 24.33
C LYS A 278 -5.55 -2.07 24.37
N GLU A 279 -4.71 -2.16 23.34
CA GLU A 279 -3.43 -1.45 23.22
C GLU A 279 -3.57 0.04 23.59
N LYS A 280 -4.59 0.71 23.03
CA LYS A 280 -4.87 2.13 23.29
C LYS A 280 -5.04 2.46 24.77
N THR A 281 -5.72 1.61 25.53
CA THR A 281 -6.03 1.87 26.95
C THR A 281 -4.77 1.80 27.80
N LEU A 282 -3.99 0.72 27.66
CA LEU A 282 -2.77 0.52 28.45
C LEU A 282 -1.79 1.69 28.28
N PHE A 283 -1.59 2.14 27.05
CA PHE A 283 -0.59 3.17 26.76
C PHE A 283 -1.11 4.58 27.01
N SER A 284 -2.41 4.86 26.85
CA SER A 284 -3.00 6.12 27.30
C SER A 284 -2.85 6.26 28.81
N GLU A 285 -3.19 5.22 29.58
CA GLU A 285 -3.07 5.23 31.04
C GLU A 285 -1.60 5.32 31.48
N THR A 286 -0.68 4.62 30.79
CA THR A 286 0.76 4.72 31.09
C THR A 286 1.32 6.10 30.74
N ARG A 287 0.85 6.71 29.65
CA ARG A 287 1.25 8.07 29.23
C ARG A 287 0.72 9.12 30.19
N GLU A 288 -0.52 8.99 30.65
CA GLU A 288 -1.07 9.85 31.72
C GLU A 288 -0.30 9.67 33.02
N PHE A 289 0.04 8.43 33.37
CA PHE A 289 0.82 8.13 34.57
C PHE A 289 2.21 8.74 34.51
N LEU A 290 2.95 8.58 33.42
CA LEU A 290 4.33 9.08 33.31
C LEU A 290 4.41 10.58 32.96
N GLY A 291 3.37 11.13 32.34
CA GLY A 291 3.42 12.39 31.62
C GLY A 291 3.94 12.19 30.19
N ALA A 292 3.35 12.92 29.23
CA ALA A 292 3.58 12.73 27.80
C ALA A 292 5.06 12.72 27.40
N ASP A 293 5.82 13.74 27.83
CA ASP A 293 7.23 13.89 27.46
C ASP A 293 8.13 12.79 28.04
N ALA A 294 7.81 12.32 29.26
CA ALA A 294 8.57 11.26 29.91
C ALA A 294 8.27 9.89 29.28
N PHE A 295 7.01 9.64 28.94
CA PHE A 295 6.56 8.45 28.24
C PHE A 295 7.21 8.35 26.84
N ASP A 296 7.18 9.43 26.07
CA ASP A 296 7.74 9.46 24.71
C ASP A 296 9.26 9.23 24.71
N LYS A 297 10.01 9.84 25.65
CA LYS A 297 11.46 9.61 25.81
C LYS A 297 11.78 8.20 26.27
N LEU A 298 10.97 7.63 27.15
CA LEU A 298 11.13 6.26 27.63
C LEU A 298 10.96 5.25 26.48
N LEU A 299 9.94 5.43 25.65
CA LEU A 299 9.71 4.62 24.46
C LEU A 299 10.87 4.68 23.46
N GLN A 300 11.41 5.87 23.20
CA GLN A 300 12.60 6.04 22.37
C GLN A 300 13.80 5.25 22.90
N LEU A 301 14.03 5.29 24.22
CA LEU A 301 15.12 4.55 24.87
C LEU A 301 14.94 3.04 24.73
N ILE A 302 13.72 2.55 24.90
CA ILE A 302 13.39 1.13 24.75
C ILE A 302 13.65 0.69 23.31
N ILE A 303 13.12 1.39 22.30
CA ILE A 303 13.37 1.07 20.88
C ILE A 303 14.86 1.04 20.57
N LYS A 304 15.60 2.06 21.06
CA LYS A 304 17.03 2.16 20.82
C LYS A 304 17.80 1.01 21.47
N LYS A 305 17.38 0.55 22.65
CA LYS A 305 18.00 -0.57 23.38
C LYS A 305 17.66 -1.92 22.72
N THR A 306 16.45 -2.07 22.17
CA THR A 306 15.95 -3.37 21.67
C THR A 306 16.13 -3.57 20.17
N GLY A 307 16.50 -2.53 19.41
CA GLY A 307 16.89 -2.66 18.01
C GLY A 307 15.77 -3.17 17.10
N SER A 308 14.50 -2.88 17.43
CA SER A 308 13.30 -3.38 16.74
C SER A 308 12.98 -4.87 16.94
N HIS A 309 13.55 -5.51 17.96
CA HIS A 309 13.15 -6.86 18.38
C HIS A 309 11.87 -6.82 19.21
N SER A 310 10.93 -7.73 18.90
CA SER A 310 9.70 -7.90 19.68
C SER A 310 10.02 -8.42 21.09
N LEU A 311 9.60 -7.68 22.11
CA LEU A 311 9.70 -7.97 23.53
C LEU A 311 8.55 -8.84 24.00
N SER A 312 8.81 -9.72 24.96
CA SER A 312 7.73 -10.37 25.69
C SER A 312 7.01 -9.37 26.62
N LYS A 313 5.81 -9.72 27.11
CA LYS A 313 5.09 -8.94 28.16
C LYS A 313 5.98 -8.65 29.38
N ALA A 314 6.76 -9.65 29.81
CA ALA A 314 7.65 -9.52 30.95
C ALA A 314 8.84 -8.59 30.65
N ASP A 315 9.38 -8.67 29.44
CA ASP A 315 10.46 -7.79 28.99
C ASP A 315 9.98 -6.36 28.83
N LEU A 316 8.77 -6.12 28.30
CA LEU A 316 8.21 -4.77 28.22
C LEU A 316 8.10 -4.12 29.60
N ILE A 317 7.51 -4.82 30.57
CA ILE A 317 7.37 -4.32 31.95
C ILE A 317 8.75 -4.04 32.53
N ARG A 318 9.69 -4.97 32.37
CA ARG A 318 11.06 -4.82 32.87
C ARG A 318 11.76 -3.62 32.25
N GLU A 319 11.65 -3.43 30.94
CA GLU A 319 12.27 -2.31 30.23
C GLU A 319 11.66 -0.96 30.63
N PHE A 320 10.33 -0.89 30.80
CA PHE A 320 9.67 0.30 31.34
C PHE A 320 10.04 0.57 32.80
N ASP A 321 10.25 -0.46 33.63
CA ASP A 321 10.64 -0.32 35.04
C ASP A 321 12.10 0.11 35.19
N GLU A 322 13.00 -0.47 34.38
CA GLU A 322 14.45 -0.20 34.42
C GLU A 322 14.81 1.17 33.83
N LEU A 323 14.10 1.62 32.78
CA LEU A 323 14.44 2.83 32.04
C LEU A 323 13.61 4.05 32.44
N SER A 324 12.51 3.86 33.18
CA SER A 324 11.66 4.98 33.63
C SER A 324 12.33 5.78 34.73
N TRP A 325 12.20 7.10 34.65
CA TRP A 325 12.59 8.02 35.72
C TRP A 325 11.55 8.10 36.85
N LYS A 326 10.36 7.51 36.66
CA LYS A 326 9.27 7.52 37.65
C LYS A 326 9.24 6.19 38.42
N PRO A 327 9.44 6.20 39.74
CA PRO A 327 9.29 5.00 40.57
C PRO A 327 7.87 4.41 40.46
N GLY A 328 7.76 3.08 40.45
CA GLY A 328 6.49 2.37 40.38
C GLY A 328 5.91 2.19 38.98
N THR A 329 6.68 2.49 37.92
CA THR A 329 6.25 2.29 36.52
C THR A 329 6.01 0.81 36.20
N GLY A 330 6.90 -0.09 36.65
CA GLY A 330 6.70 -1.53 36.48
C GLY A 330 5.49 -2.06 37.24
N ASP A 331 5.26 -1.57 38.46
CA ASP A 331 4.11 -1.98 39.28
C ASP A 331 2.78 -1.50 38.69
N PHE A 332 2.74 -0.26 38.20
CA PHE A 332 1.60 0.29 37.46
C PHE A 332 1.26 -0.56 36.23
N LEU A 333 2.27 -0.91 35.42
CA LEU A 333 2.06 -1.76 34.24
C LEU A 333 1.62 -3.18 34.63
N ARG A 334 2.19 -3.76 35.69
CA ARG A 334 1.77 -5.08 36.21
C ARG A 334 0.31 -5.05 36.65
N GLU A 335 -0.13 -4.01 37.36
CA GLU A 335 -1.51 -3.84 37.83
C GLU A 335 -2.48 -3.78 36.65
N ARG A 336 -2.23 -2.91 35.67
CA ARG A 336 -3.09 -2.78 34.47
C ARG A 336 -3.13 -4.02 33.61
N LEU A 337 -2.03 -4.76 33.55
CA LEU A 337 -1.91 -5.98 32.77
C LEU A 337 -2.36 -7.26 33.50
N GLN A 338 -2.66 -7.19 34.81
CA GLN A 338 -3.20 -8.30 35.62
C GLN A 338 -4.69 -8.13 35.91
N ALA A 339 -5.20 -6.88 35.98
CA ALA A 339 -6.58 -6.56 36.32
C ALA A 339 -7.64 -7.19 35.38
N GLU A 340 -7.30 -7.52 34.14
CA GLU A 340 -8.23 -8.16 33.17
C GLU A 340 -7.95 -9.65 32.91
N SER A 341 -6.95 -10.26 33.56
CA SER A 341 -6.73 -11.73 33.50
C SER A 341 -7.57 -12.50 34.53
N GLY A 342 -8.44 -11.78 35.25
CA GLY A 342 -9.26 -12.27 36.36
C GLY A 342 -10.77 -12.18 36.14
N GLU A 343 -11.22 -12.08 34.89
CA GLU A 343 -12.62 -12.36 34.47
C GLU A 343 -12.69 -13.61 33.57
#